data_AF-A0A1G8D547-F1
#
_entry.id   AF-A0A1G8D547-F1
#
_cell.length_a   1.000
_cell.length_b   1.000
_cell.length_c   1.000
_cell.angle_alpha   90.00
_cell.angle_beta   90.00
_cell.angle_gamma   90.00
#
_symmetry.space_group_name_H-M   'P 1'
#
loop_
_entity.id
_entity.type
_entity.pdbx_description
1 polymer ?
#
loop_
_entity_poly.entity_id
_entity_poly.type
_entity_poly.pdbx_seq_one_letter_code
_entity_poly.pdbx_strand_id
1 'polypeptide(L)'
;MPERPPTANAPAVGGAAVYGAARLHSMTLLTQAVMVRANIDLDRMSAQQKVELADEIYVQQPNLLASILVFPRYGVDMLQLEVPIHVLLVAFQATKHCGHALPTISEDVQEICLQRLTATMKFTEGVPPDFIEQMITRFCVDRPERYLLAFVGAQLQSK
;
A
#
# COMPACT_ATOMS: atom_id res chain seq x y z
N MET A 1 -31.91 3.57 50.93
CA MET A 1 -31.57 3.36 49.52
C MET A 1 -30.72 4.53 49.04
N PRO A 2 -29.47 4.31 48.62
CA PRO A 2 -28.75 5.27 47.79
C PRO A 2 -28.51 4.68 46.40
N GLU A 3 -28.88 5.45 45.37
CA GLU A 3 -28.75 5.09 43.95
C GLU A 3 -27.29 5.01 43.50
N ARG A 4 -26.97 3.99 42.69
CA ARG A 4 -25.69 3.87 41.97
C ARG A 4 -25.66 4.88 40.81
N PRO A 5 -24.52 5.53 40.53
CA PRO A 5 -24.35 6.31 39.31
C PRO A 5 -24.25 5.38 38.08
N PRO A 6 -24.68 5.85 36.88
CA PRO A 6 -24.63 5.05 35.66
C PRO A 6 -23.17 4.91 35.18
N THR A 7 -22.80 3.68 34.85
CA THR A 7 -21.52 3.32 34.23
C THR A 7 -21.35 4.04 32.90
N ALA A 8 -20.30 4.86 32.82
CA ALA A 8 -19.81 5.45 31.58
C ALA A 8 -19.50 4.32 30.58
N ASN A 9 -20.24 4.31 29.48
CA ASN A 9 -20.04 3.41 28.36
C ASN A 9 -18.73 3.82 27.66
N ALA A 10 -17.68 3.01 27.81
CA ALA A 10 -16.43 3.18 27.09
C ALA A 10 -16.67 2.93 25.58
N PRO A 11 -16.08 3.73 24.68
CA PRO A 11 -16.21 3.46 23.25
C PRO A 11 -15.42 2.20 22.90
N ALA A 12 -16.07 1.31 22.14
CA ALA A 12 -15.50 0.08 21.63
C ALA A 12 -14.36 0.38 20.63
N VAL A 13 -13.12 0.40 21.12
CA VAL A 13 -11.90 0.35 20.30
C VAL A 13 -11.69 -1.10 19.84
N GLY A 14 -12.57 -1.58 18.97
CA GLY A 14 -12.58 -2.98 18.48
C GLY A 14 -12.08 -3.17 17.05
N GLY A 15 -12.04 -2.11 16.24
CA GLY A 15 -11.74 -2.22 14.81
C GLY A 15 -10.24 -2.35 14.48
N ALA A 16 -9.41 -1.45 15.02
CA ALA A 16 -8.01 -1.32 14.60
C ALA A 16 -7.13 -2.56 14.90
N ALA A 17 -7.43 -3.29 15.98
CA ALA A 17 -6.66 -4.47 16.40
C ALA A 17 -6.90 -5.69 15.49
N VAL A 18 -8.13 -5.87 14.99
CA VAL A 18 -8.49 -7.00 14.12
C VAL A 18 -7.92 -6.81 12.72
N TYR A 19 -7.90 -5.57 12.21
CA TYR A 19 -7.21 -5.23 10.96
C TYR A 19 -5.69 -5.41 11.06
N GLY A 20 -5.07 -5.18 12.22
CA GLY A 20 -3.63 -5.40 12.43
C GLY A 20 -3.20 -6.86 12.32
N ALA A 21 -3.97 -7.80 12.88
CA ALA A 21 -3.63 -9.22 12.90
C ALA A 21 -3.82 -9.93 11.55
N ALA A 22 -4.87 -9.58 10.81
CA ALA A 22 -5.09 -10.07 9.44
C ALA A 22 -4.07 -9.47 8.45
N ARG A 23 -3.72 -8.18 8.63
CA ARG A 23 -2.69 -7.48 7.85
C ARG A 23 -1.30 -8.09 8.03
N LEU A 24 -0.97 -8.64 9.19
CA LEU A 24 0.32 -9.31 9.42
C LEU A 24 0.42 -10.69 8.74
N HIS A 25 -0.69 -11.42 8.60
CA HIS A 25 -0.68 -12.76 7.99
C HIS A 25 -0.69 -12.76 6.46
N SER A 26 -1.43 -11.85 5.83
CA SER A 26 -1.48 -11.79 4.36
C SER A 26 -0.20 -11.20 3.74
N MET A 27 0.59 -10.44 4.51
CA MET A 27 1.73 -9.68 3.98
C MET A 27 3.10 -10.36 4.16
N THR A 28 3.23 -11.39 5.01
CA THR A 28 4.37 -12.31 4.98
C THR A 28 4.40 -13.22 3.73
N LEU A 29 3.33 -13.20 2.92
CA LEU A 29 3.17 -14.03 1.73
C LEU A 29 3.73 -13.38 0.45
N LEU A 30 3.96 -12.06 0.45
CA LEU A 30 4.60 -11.34 -0.66
C LEU A 30 6.11 -11.62 -0.69
N THR A 31 6.46 -12.87 -0.94
CA THR A 31 7.84 -13.31 -1.09
C THR A 31 8.44 -12.78 -2.40
N GLN A 32 9.76 -12.81 -2.50
CA GLN A 32 10.47 -12.48 -3.74
C GLN A 32 9.93 -13.25 -4.94
N ALA A 33 9.67 -14.55 -4.77
CA ALA A 33 9.18 -15.40 -5.85
C ALA A 33 7.80 -14.95 -6.35
N VAL A 34 6.91 -14.57 -5.44
CA VAL A 34 5.58 -14.06 -5.80
C VAL A 34 5.69 -12.71 -6.51
N MET A 35 6.53 -11.80 -6.03
CA MET A 35 6.73 -10.49 -6.67
C MET A 35 7.31 -10.63 -8.08
N VAL A 36 8.33 -11.48 -8.25
CA VAL A 36 8.92 -11.74 -9.57
C VAL A 36 7.91 -12.40 -10.50
N ARG A 37 7.14 -13.37 -9.99
CA ARG A 37 6.12 -14.04 -10.79
C ARG A 37 5.03 -13.07 -11.24
N ALA A 38 4.54 -12.23 -10.33
CA ALA A 38 3.54 -11.21 -10.62
C ALA A 38 4.03 -10.22 -11.68
N ASN A 39 5.28 -9.77 -11.58
CA ASN A 39 5.85 -8.87 -12.59
C ASN A 39 5.98 -9.55 -13.96
N ILE A 40 6.49 -10.78 -14.01
CA ILE A 40 6.60 -11.54 -15.27
C ILE A 40 5.21 -11.77 -15.89
N ASP A 41 4.21 -12.13 -15.09
CA ASP A 41 2.87 -12.36 -15.59
C ASP A 41 2.24 -11.06 -16.10
N LEU A 42 2.46 -9.93 -15.43
CA LEU A 42 2.02 -8.62 -15.90
C LEU A 42 2.73 -8.17 -17.18
N ASP A 43 4.03 -8.44 -17.33
CA ASP A 43 4.79 -8.11 -18.55
C ASP A 43 4.31 -8.92 -19.75
N ARG A 44 3.77 -10.13 -19.51
CA ARG A 44 3.16 -10.98 -20.55
C ARG A 44 1.73 -10.57 -20.91
N MET A 45 1.07 -9.75 -20.09
CA MET A 45 -0.29 -9.30 -20.36
C MET A 45 -0.31 -8.32 -21.54
N SER A 46 -1.29 -8.50 -22.42
CA SER A 46 -1.61 -7.50 -23.43
C SER A 46 -2.15 -6.21 -22.80
N ALA A 47 -2.18 -5.12 -23.56
CA ALA A 47 -2.79 -3.88 -23.11
C ALA A 47 -4.25 -4.08 -22.64
N GLN A 48 -5.01 -4.90 -23.35
CA GLN A 48 -6.40 -5.22 -22.99
C GLN A 48 -6.49 -5.95 -21.65
N GLN A 49 -5.62 -6.94 -21.41
CA GLN A 49 -5.59 -7.68 -20.14
C GLN A 49 -5.20 -6.78 -18.96
N LYS A 50 -4.33 -5.79 -19.19
CA LYS A 50 -3.98 -4.78 -18.16
C LYS A 50 -5.16 -3.86 -17.85
N VAL A 51 -5.98 -3.52 -18.84
CA VAL A 51 -7.22 -2.75 -18.64
C VAL A 51 -8.22 -3.58 -17.83
N GLU A 52 -8.43 -4.85 -18.17
CA GLU A 52 -9.30 -5.75 -17.40
C GLU A 52 -8.82 -5.89 -15.94
N LEU A 53 -7.50 -5.99 -15.73
CA LEU A 53 -6.93 -6.00 -14.38
C LEU A 53 -7.18 -4.68 -13.63
N ALA A 54 -7.12 -3.54 -14.32
CA ALA A 54 -7.44 -2.25 -13.73
C ALA A 54 -8.93 -2.13 -13.38
N ASP A 55 -9.83 -2.67 -14.20
CA ASP A 55 -11.26 -2.75 -13.91
C ASP A 55 -11.54 -3.62 -12.68
N GLU A 56 -10.85 -4.76 -12.55
CA GLU A 56 -10.92 -5.59 -11.34
C GLU A 56 -10.44 -4.83 -10.09
N ILE A 57 -9.34 -4.08 -10.20
CA ILE A 57 -8.84 -3.23 -9.12
C ILE A 57 -9.85 -2.16 -8.77
N TYR A 58 -10.50 -1.53 -9.75
CA TYR A 58 -11.54 -0.54 -9.48
C TYR A 58 -12.71 -1.13 -8.68
N VAL A 59 -13.13 -2.35 -9.00
CA VAL A 59 -14.21 -3.04 -8.26
C VAL A 59 -13.79 -3.37 -6.83
N GLN A 60 -12.56 -3.85 -6.60
CA GLN A 60 -12.12 -4.31 -5.28
C GLN A 60 -11.51 -3.20 -4.40
N GLN A 61 -10.87 -2.22 -5.03
CA GLN A 61 -10.02 -1.19 -4.43
C GLN A 61 -10.21 0.17 -5.11
N PRO A 62 -11.45 0.69 -5.18
CA PRO A 62 -11.75 1.93 -5.91
C PRO A 62 -10.94 3.12 -5.40
N ASN A 63 -10.78 3.23 -4.07
CA ASN A 63 -10.06 4.33 -3.42
C ASN A 63 -8.56 4.31 -3.74
N LEU A 64 -7.96 3.12 -3.79
CA LEU A 64 -6.54 2.95 -4.09
C LEU A 64 -6.23 3.34 -5.54
N LEU A 65 -7.07 2.92 -6.50
CA LEU A 65 -6.90 3.33 -7.89
C LEU A 65 -7.14 4.83 -8.07
N ALA A 66 -8.20 5.37 -7.46
CA ALA A 66 -8.49 6.80 -7.50
C ALA A 66 -7.34 7.65 -6.93
N SER A 67 -6.64 7.16 -5.89
CA SER A 67 -5.49 7.85 -5.29
C SER A 67 -4.33 8.07 -6.26
N ILE A 68 -4.17 7.19 -7.25
CA ILE A 68 -3.14 7.31 -8.28
C ILE A 68 -3.66 8.18 -9.42
N LEU A 69 -4.89 7.93 -9.89
CA LEU A 69 -5.48 8.63 -11.03
C LEU A 69 -5.69 10.13 -10.81
N VAL A 70 -5.63 10.61 -9.56
CA VAL A 70 -5.71 12.05 -9.26
C VAL A 70 -4.38 12.78 -9.48
N PHE A 71 -3.24 12.08 -9.54
CA PHE A 71 -1.91 12.70 -9.65
C PHE A 71 -1.75 13.69 -10.81
N PRO A 72 -2.31 13.46 -12.02
CA PRO A 72 -2.24 14.44 -13.11
C PRO A 72 -2.87 15.80 -12.75
N ARG A 73 -3.86 15.84 -11.86
CA ARG A 73 -4.46 17.10 -11.38
C ARG A 73 -3.50 17.93 -10.53
N TYR A 74 -2.44 17.30 -10.02
CA TYR A 74 -1.37 17.93 -9.25
C TYR A 74 -0.10 18.15 -10.08
N GLY A 75 -0.17 18.05 -11.41
CA GLY A 75 0.93 18.35 -12.32
C GLY A 75 1.89 17.19 -12.59
N VAL A 76 1.54 15.96 -12.19
CA VAL A 76 2.31 14.76 -12.55
C VAL A 76 2.05 14.39 -14.00
N ASP A 77 3.13 14.22 -14.78
CA ASP A 77 3.03 13.84 -16.19
C ASP A 77 2.51 12.40 -16.36
N MET A 78 1.87 12.09 -17.48
CA MET A 78 1.38 10.74 -17.78
C MET A 78 2.50 9.69 -17.80
N LEU A 79 3.70 10.04 -18.27
CA LEU A 79 4.90 9.17 -18.22
C LEU A 79 5.38 8.90 -16.79
N GLN A 80 5.13 9.83 -15.86
CA GLN A 80 5.41 9.64 -14.44
C GLN A 80 4.33 8.80 -13.76
N LEU A 81 3.10 8.81 -14.29
CA LEU A 81 1.98 8.02 -13.81
C LEU A 81 2.11 6.52 -14.14
N GLU A 82 2.88 6.17 -15.17
CA GLU A 82 3.12 4.76 -15.55
C GLU A 82 3.73 3.95 -14.40
N VAL A 83 4.65 4.54 -13.63
CA VAL A 83 5.33 3.85 -12.52
C VAL A 83 4.36 3.47 -11.39
N PRO A 84 3.59 4.40 -10.79
CA PRO A 84 2.65 4.04 -9.74
C PRO A 84 1.54 3.10 -10.25
N ILE A 85 1.08 3.23 -11.50
CA ILE A 85 0.12 2.29 -12.09
C ILE A 85 0.74 0.89 -12.20
N HIS A 86 1.96 0.77 -12.73
CA HIS A 86 2.65 -0.52 -12.85
C HIS A 86 2.86 -1.18 -11.49
N VAL A 87 3.32 -0.41 -10.50
CA VAL A 87 3.48 -0.89 -9.12
C VAL A 87 2.16 -1.40 -8.54
N LEU A 88 1.06 -0.67 -8.76
CA LEU A 88 -0.27 -1.08 -8.28
C LEU A 88 -0.71 -2.40 -8.94
N LEU A 89 -0.54 -2.53 -10.24
CA LEU A 89 -0.89 -3.75 -10.98
C LEU A 89 -0.07 -4.96 -10.51
N VAL A 90 1.24 -4.82 -10.33
CA VAL A 90 2.11 -5.90 -9.82
C VAL A 90 1.73 -6.28 -8.39
N ALA A 91 1.50 -5.30 -7.52
CA ALA A 91 1.12 -5.56 -6.13
C ALA A 91 -0.22 -6.32 -6.05
N PHE A 92 -1.21 -5.89 -6.83
CA PHE A 92 -2.51 -6.56 -6.90
C PHE A 92 -2.39 -7.98 -7.45
N GLN A 93 -1.63 -8.17 -8.54
CA GLN A 93 -1.37 -9.48 -9.12
C GLN A 93 -0.64 -10.42 -8.13
N ALA A 94 0.32 -9.90 -7.37
CA ALA A 94 1.02 -10.66 -6.32
C ALA A 94 0.07 -11.11 -5.21
N THR A 95 -0.89 -10.27 -4.82
CA THR A 95 -1.91 -10.65 -3.82
C THR A 95 -2.86 -11.72 -4.35
N LYS A 96 -3.24 -11.66 -5.63
CA LYS A 96 -4.01 -12.73 -6.30
C LYS A 96 -3.26 -14.06 -6.28
N HIS A 97 -1.95 -14.08 -6.56
CA HIS A 97 -1.15 -15.30 -6.48
C HIS A 97 -1.04 -15.88 -5.06
N CYS A 98 -1.15 -15.05 -4.03
CA CYS A 98 -1.18 -15.50 -2.64
C CYS A 98 -2.56 -16.05 -2.21
N GLY A 99 -3.56 -16.04 -3.09
CA GLY A 99 -4.92 -16.48 -2.77
C GLY A 99 -5.64 -15.60 -1.75
N HIS A 100 -5.13 -14.39 -1.50
CA HIS A 100 -5.70 -13.46 -0.54
C HIS A 100 -6.30 -12.26 -1.27
N ALA A 101 -7.58 -12.00 -1.04
CA ALA A 101 -8.20 -10.77 -1.48
C ALA A 101 -7.62 -9.61 -0.65
N LEU A 102 -7.18 -8.56 -1.34
CA LEU A 102 -6.78 -7.34 -0.67
C LEU A 102 -8.03 -6.77 0.04
N PRO A 103 -8.01 -6.57 1.37
CA PRO A 103 -9.16 -5.98 2.04
C PRO A 103 -9.39 -4.57 1.49
N THR A 104 -10.64 -4.22 1.15
CA THR A 104 -10.97 -2.91 0.59
C THR A 104 -10.49 -1.81 1.54
N ILE A 105 -9.59 -0.96 1.04
CA ILE A 105 -9.05 0.17 1.81
C ILE A 105 -10.14 1.25 1.82
N SER A 106 -10.70 1.53 3.00
CA SER A 106 -11.63 2.65 3.17
C SER A 106 -10.90 3.99 3.05
N GLU A 107 -11.67 5.04 2.76
CA GLU A 107 -11.16 6.41 2.72
C GLU A 107 -10.48 6.81 4.03
N ASP A 108 -11.07 6.47 5.18
CA ASP A 108 -10.46 6.71 6.51
C ASP A 108 -9.09 6.04 6.65
N VAL A 109 -8.96 4.79 6.20
CA VAL A 109 -7.69 4.05 6.27
C VAL A 109 -6.66 4.70 5.35
N GLN A 110 -7.09 5.14 4.16
CA GLN A 110 -6.22 5.85 3.22
C GLN A 110 -5.77 7.19 3.79
N GLU A 111 -6.67 7.97 4.40
CA GLU A 111 -6.34 9.24 5.04
C GLU A 111 -5.31 9.05 6.16
N ILE A 112 -5.53 8.07 7.05
CA ILE A 112 -4.57 7.74 8.12
C ILE A 112 -3.20 7.35 7.53
N CYS A 113 -3.17 6.60 6.43
CA CYS A 113 -1.92 6.23 5.77
C CYS A 113 -1.20 7.44 5.15
N LEU A 114 -1.94 8.35 4.51
CA LEU A 114 -1.40 9.59 3.96
C LEU A 114 -0.86 10.51 5.06
N GLN A 115 -1.60 10.68 6.16
CA GLN A 115 -1.13 11.48 7.30
C GLN A 115 0.18 10.93 7.88
N ARG A 116 0.30 9.60 8.02
CA ARG A 116 1.56 8.95 8.45
C ARG A 116 2.69 9.17 7.46
N LEU A 117 2.42 9.11 6.15
CA LEU A 117 3.41 9.39 5.12
C LEU A 117 3.88 10.85 5.19
N THR A 118 2.95 11.80 5.28
CA THR A 118 3.25 13.23 5.40
C THR A 118 4.05 13.52 6.68
N ALA A 119 3.70 12.92 7.81
CA ALA A 119 4.45 13.05 9.04
C ALA A 119 5.89 12.50 8.90
N THR A 120 6.05 11.37 8.20
CA THR A 120 7.36 10.80 7.90
C THR A 120 8.18 11.73 7.01
N MET A 121 7.60 12.28 5.94
CA MET A 121 8.29 13.22 5.05
C MET A 121 8.77 14.46 5.81
N LYS A 122 7.90 15.06 6.63
CA LYS A 122 8.25 16.22 7.48
C LYS A 122 9.34 15.90 8.50
N PHE A 123 9.35 14.68 9.06
CA PHE A 123 10.40 14.24 9.97
C PHE A 123 11.75 14.07 9.25
N THR A 124 11.73 13.71 7.98
CA THR A 124 12.96 13.57 7.16
C THR A 124 13.45 14.88 6.54
N GLU A 125 12.67 15.97 6.58
CA GLU A 125 13.13 17.31 6.18
C GLU A 125 14.24 17.79 7.12
N GLY A 126 15.42 18.11 6.57
CA GLY A 126 16.63 18.44 7.36
C GLY A 126 17.49 17.23 7.75
N VAL A 127 17.01 16.04 7.39
CA VAL A 127 17.68 14.74 7.30
C VAL A 127 19.04 14.69 6.56
N PRO A 128 20.26 14.51 7.13
CA PRO A 128 21.42 14.24 6.27
C PRO A 128 21.19 12.98 5.41
N PRO A 129 21.57 12.99 4.12
CA PRO A 129 21.21 11.94 3.16
C PRO A 129 21.67 10.54 3.59
N ASP A 130 22.84 10.42 4.22
CA ASP A 130 23.37 9.15 4.76
C ASP A 130 22.47 8.55 5.85
N PHE A 131 21.75 9.40 6.58
CA PHE A 131 20.81 8.98 7.61
C PHE A 131 19.44 8.63 7.02
N ILE A 132 19.04 9.29 5.93
CA ILE A 132 17.83 8.93 5.17
C ILE A 132 17.98 7.53 4.59
N GLU A 133 19.14 7.20 4.00
CA GLU A 133 19.40 5.87 3.43
C GLU A 133 19.36 4.76 4.50
N GLN A 134 19.92 5.03 5.69
CA GLN A 134 19.83 4.12 6.83
C GLN A 134 18.39 3.96 7.35
N MET A 135 17.61 5.04 7.41
CA MET A 135 16.21 4.99 7.80
C MET A 135 15.36 4.22 6.79
N ILE A 136 15.54 4.44 5.49
CA ILE A 136 14.86 3.70 4.43
C ILE A 136 15.24 2.21 4.49
N THR A 137 16.52 1.90 4.65
CA THR A 137 17.00 0.52 4.75
C THR A 137 16.35 -0.18 5.94
N ARG A 138 16.33 0.45 7.12
CA ARG A 138 15.70 -0.11 8.32
C ARG A 138 14.19 -0.24 8.17
N PHE A 139 13.54 0.75 7.55
CA PHE A 139 12.12 0.73 7.23
C PHE A 139 11.73 -0.42 6.30
N CYS A 140 12.59 -0.73 5.32
CA CYS A 140 12.38 -1.82 4.37
C CYS A 140 12.70 -3.21 4.93
N VAL A 141 13.73 -3.34 5.78
CA VAL A 141 14.21 -4.64 6.28
C VAL A 141 13.33 -5.20 7.41
N ASP A 142 12.82 -4.34 8.30
CA ASP A 142 12.06 -4.77 9.48
C ASP A 142 10.57 -5.06 9.21
N ARG A 143 10.15 -5.00 7.92
CA ARG A 143 8.75 -5.13 7.53
C ARG A 143 8.43 -6.43 6.78
N PRO A 144 7.23 -7.01 6.98
CA PRO A 144 6.80 -8.18 6.22
C PRO A 144 6.72 -7.89 4.72
N GLU A 145 6.54 -6.62 4.30
CA GLU A 145 6.44 -6.21 2.91
C GLU A 145 7.79 -5.92 2.20
N ARG A 146 8.92 -6.34 2.77
CA ARG A 146 10.28 -5.98 2.28
C ARG A 146 10.51 -6.17 0.78
N TYR A 147 9.94 -7.21 0.18
CA TYR A 147 10.12 -7.50 -1.25
C TYR A 147 9.28 -6.60 -2.15
N LEU A 148 8.10 -6.20 -1.70
CA LEU A 148 7.30 -5.18 -2.38
C LEU A 148 8.03 -3.82 -2.31
N LEU A 149 8.56 -3.46 -1.14
CA LEU A 149 9.31 -2.21 -0.97
C LEU A 149 10.60 -2.19 -1.81
N ALA A 150 11.34 -3.29 -1.87
CA ALA A 150 12.51 -3.42 -2.72
C ALA A 150 12.15 -3.32 -4.22
N PHE A 151 11.04 -3.93 -4.64
CA PHE A 151 10.54 -3.81 -6.01
C PHE A 151 10.20 -2.36 -6.36
N VAL A 152 9.46 -1.66 -5.49
CA VAL A 152 9.12 -0.24 -5.70
C VAL A 152 10.38 0.62 -5.77
N GLY A 153 11.35 0.40 -4.87
CA GLY A 153 12.63 1.10 -4.90
C GLY A 153 13.37 0.91 -6.23
N ALA A 154 13.41 -0.32 -6.75
CA ALA A 154 14.01 -0.61 -8.05
C ALA A 154 13.30 0.11 -9.21
N GLN A 155 11.96 0.19 -9.19
CA GLN A 155 11.17 0.90 -10.20
C GLN A 155 11.42 2.41 -10.18
N LEU A 156 11.63 2.99 -8.99
CA LEU A 156 11.92 4.41 -8.84
C LEU A 156 13.36 4.77 -9.24
N GLN A 157 14.32 3.84 -9.08
CA GLN A 157 15.73 4.01 -9.47
C GLN A 157 15.98 3.76 -10.96
N SER A 158 15.05 3.09 -11.65
CA SER A 158 15.19 2.73 -13.07
C SER A 158 14.86 3.87 -14.05
N LYS A 159 14.81 5.13 -13.58
CA LYS A 159 14.62 6.32 -14.42
C LYS A 159 15.83 7.25 -14.38
#